data_AF-A0A953Y3Q0-F1
#
_entry.id   AF-A0A953Y3Q0-F1
#
_cell.length_a   1.000
_cell.length_b   1.000
_cell.length_c   1.000
_cell.angle_alpha   90.00
_cell.angle_beta   90.00
_cell.angle_gamma   90.00
#
_symmetry.space_group_name_H-M   'P 1'
#
loop_
_entity.id
_entity.type
_entity.pdbx_description
1 polymer ?
#
loop_
_entity_poly.entity_id
_entity_poly.type
_entity_poly.pdbx_seq_one_letter_code
_entity_poly.pdbx_strand_id
1 'polypeptide(L)'
;MLGTSFSLTVVGVDEAEATRLEGVVLAEVERLRAIFSTWDAESELSRLNALPWQERKDLPLSPELAHVLKLARLWRLTSGGAFDGYLGALHDLWREAGRSGEAPDPAALQELVDGIKSGVGFRLSKRGDGQVLSCTRAGRFDLGGIAKGYAVNRGIEVLLEAAPDLSGALLELGGDLRVVGACRVDLRAPWVIDVADPRDPADNSPPLARISLRGQAVASSGGYARPLRVGGRARGQILDPKRGEPAEGVLGATAVAGDALTADALATALCVLEPEAGLRLAASTHAECAIVDASGAVHTSPGWAKLLSTGSVEPWPAGYRVELAFELVDSTPEARFKRHGVAAWVEDEAGQRVRLLALWFKRGELKHLKGLDAFWEDAWLGSGGGDDPRALRTWTRASRAPGRYTLAWDGRDDDGRLVPRGSYRVRVDINREKGPPSGRERHTVATLELTCGAAPAEVSADDQPELRAVSATYGPRQ
;
A
#
# COMPACT_ATOMS: atom_id res chain seq x y z
N MET A 1 -14.14 -10.62 1.26
CA MET A 1 -14.72 -10.69 -0.11
C MET A 1 -13.72 -11.28 -1.13
N LEU A 2 -14.19 -12.04 -2.13
CA LEU A 2 -13.49 -12.28 -3.42
C LEU A 2 -12.16 -13.08 -3.40
N GLY A 3 -11.78 -13.71 -2.28
CA GLY A 3 -10.51 -14.46 -2.20
C GLY A 3 -9.28 -13.56 -2.37
N THR A 4 -9.26 -12.44 -1.63
CA THR A 4 -8.22 -11.42 -1.64
C THR A 4 -7.93 -10.88 -0.23
N SER A 5 -6.89 -10.06 -0.06
CA SER A 5 -6.50 -9.46 1.22
C SER A 5 -7.51 -8.41 1.71
N PHE A 6 -7.56 -8.23 3.02
CA PHE A 6 -8.27 -7.16 3.71
C PHE A 6 -7.26 -6.46 4.63
N SER A 7 -7.19 -5.14 4.55
CA SER A 7 -6.40 -4.33 5.47
C SER A 7 -7.18 -3.08 5.87
N LEU A 8 -7.28 -2.84 7.17
CA LEU A 8 -7.86 -1.63 7.75
C LEU A 8 -6.82 -0.97 8.64
N THR A 9 -6.53 0.30 8.39
CA THR A 9 -5.79 1.16 9.30
C THR A 9 -6.72 2.24 9.80
N VAL A 10 -6.76 2.47 11.12
CA VAL A 10 -7.49 3.55 11.77
C VAL A 10 -6.53 4.39 12.61
N VAL A 11 -6.78 5.70 12.67
CA VAL A 11 -5.89 6.67 13.32
C VAL A 11 -6.67 7.47 14.36
N GLY A 12 -6.07 7.63 15.55
CA GLY A 12 -6.65 8.43 16.63
C GLY A 12 -7.61 7.67 17.55
N VAL A 13 -7.52 6.34 17.59
CA VAL A 13 -8.29 5.47 18.49
C VAL A 13 -7.38 4.48 19.20
N ASP A 14 -7.83 3.94 20.33
CA ASP A 14 -7.14 2.85 21.01
C ASP A 14 -7.40 1.48 20.34
N GLU A 15 -6.71 0.45 20.81
CA GLU A 15 -6.79 -0.91 20.23
C GLU A 15 -8.17 -1.54 20.36
N ALA A 16 -8.88 -1.27 21.46
CA ALA A 16 -10.21 -1.83 21.70
C ALA A 16 -11.23 -1.25 20.73
N GLU A 17 -11.18 0.06 20.52
CA GLU A 17 -12.01 0.75 19.53
C GLU A 17 -11.61 0.37 18.11
N ALA A 18 -10.32 0.25 17.80
CA ALA A 18 -9.85 -0.23 16.50
C ALA A 18 -10.41 -1.62 16.17
N THR A 19 -10.39 -2.56 17.13
CA THR A 19 -10.95 -3.91 16.98
C THR A 19 -12.46 -3.88 16.75
N ARG A 20 -13.18 -2.99 17.47
CA ARG A 20 -14.63 -2.82 17.28
C ARG A 20 -14.94 -2.31 15.87
N LEU A 21 -14.20 -1.30 15.40
CA LEU A 21 -14.38 -0.70 14.08
C LEU A 21 -14.02 -1.66 12.95
N GLU A 22 -12.97 -2.47 13.11
CA GLU A 22 -12.67 -3.58 12.20
C GLU A 22 -13.87 -4.51 12.06
N GLY A 23 -14.48 -4.92 13.18
CA GLY A 23 -15.68 -5.76 13.18
C GLY A 23 -16.86 -5.15 12.42
N VAL A 24 -17.07 -3.84 12.54
CA VAL A 24 -18.12 -3.10 11.79
C VAL A 24 -17.85 -3.15 10.29
N VAL A 25 -16.63 -2.84 9.86
CA VAL A 25 -16.26 -2.81 8.44
C VAL A 25 -16.30 -4.22 7.84
N LEU A 26 -15.78 -5.22 8.56
CA LEU A 26 -15.77 -6.60 8.11
C LEU A 26 -17.21 -7.14 7.95
N ALA A 27 -18.10 -6.83 8.90
CA ALA A 27 -19.49 -7.22 8.80
C ALA A 27 -20.17 -6.64 7.55
N GLU A 28 -19.90 -5.38 7.20
CA GLU A 28 -20.44 -4.77 5.98
C GLU A 28 -19.84 -5.40 4.71
N VAL A 29 -18.53 -5.65 4.68
CA VAL A 29 -17.88 -6.32 3.55
C VAL A 29 -18.44 -7.73 3.33
N GLU A 30 -18.70 -8.48 4.40
CA GLU A 30 -19.29 -9.82 4.33
C GLU A 30 -20.78 -9.79 3.96
N ARG A 31 -21.54 -8.79 4.42
CA ARG A 31 -22.93 -8.58 3.97
C ARG A 31 -22.98 -8.31 2.47
N LEU A 32 -22.14 -7.41 1.97
CA LEU A 32 -22.05 -7.12 0.53
C LEU A 32 -21.58 -8.34 -0.26
N ARG A 33 -20.76 -9.24 0.33
CA ARG A 33 -20.32 -10.50 -0.31
C ARG A 33 -21.50 -11.37 -0.67
N ALA A 34 -22.44 -11.49 0.27
CA ALA A 34 -23.69 -12.23 0.09
C ALA A 34 -24.62 -11.61 -0.96
N ILE A 35 -24.32 -10.39 -1.44
CA ILE A 35 -25.05 -9.75 -2.53
C ILE A 35 -24.32 -9.93 -3.87
N PHE A 36 -23.03 -9.60 -3.94
CA PHE A 36 -22.32 -9.41 -5.22
C PHE A 36 -21.46 -10.58 -5.68
N SER A 37 -21.22 -11.60 -4.85
CA SER A 37 -20.33 -12.70 -5.22
C SER A 37 -20.84 -13.45 -6.47
N THR A 38 -19.92 -13.87 -7.34
CA THR A 38 -20.21 -14.83 -8.43
C THR A 38 -19.71 -16.24 -8.11
N TRP A 39 -19.04 -16.41 -6.96
CA TRP A 39 -18.45 -17.67 -6.50
C TRP A 39 -19.27 -18.32 -5.38
N ASP A 40 -20.03 -17.52 -4.63
CA ASP A 40 -20.95 -17.99 -3.60
C ASP A 40 -22.31 -18.24 -4.23
N ALA A 41 -22.73 -19.51 -4.28
CA ALA A 41 -23.99 -19.92 -4.89
C ALA A 41 -25.22 -19.32 -4.19
N GLU A 42 -25.11 -18.97 -2.91
CA GLU A 42 -26.21 -18.41 -2.11
C GLU A 42 -26.32 -16.89 -2.25
N SER A 43 -25.33 -16.24 -2.86
CA SER A 43 -25.38 -14.80 -3.04
C SER A 43 -26.52 -14.36 -3.97
N GLU A 44 -27.03 -13.16 -3.76
CA GLU A 44 -28.11 -12.61 -4.58
C GLU A 44 -27.77 -12.63 -6.08
N LEU A 45 -26.56 -12.19 -6.46
CA LEU A 45 -26.10 -12.17 -7.85
C LEU A 45 -25.98 -13.58 -8.46
N SER A 46 -25.43 -14.55 -7.72
CA SER A 46 -25.35 -15.94 -8.19
C SER A 46 -26.72 -16.56 -8.39
N ARG A 47 -27.64 -16.38 -7.45
CA ARG A 47 -29.02 -16.88 -7.58
C ARG A 47 -29.73 -16.24 -8.77
N LEU A 48 -29.56 -14.93 -8.95
CA LEU A 48 -30.06 -14.23 -10.14
C LEU A 48 -29.46 -14.83 -11.42
N ASN A 49 -28.14 -15.08 -11.44
CA ASN A 49 -27.44 -15.65 -12.58
C ASN A 49 -27.75 -17.14 -12.85
N ALA A 50 -28.31 -17.87 -11.88
CA ALA A 50 -28.68 -19.27 -12.03
C ALA A 50 -30.03 -19.47 -12.75
N LEU A 51 -30.92 -18.47 -12.70
CA LEU A 51 -32.21 -18.52 -13.38
C LEU A 51 -32.04 -18.46 -14.90
N PRO A 52 -32.83 -19.19 -15.70
CA PRO A 52 -32.96 -18.95 -17.13
C PRO A 52 -33.30 -17.47 -17.41
N TRP A 53 -32.69 -16.85 -18.42
CA TRP A 53 -32.84 -15.41 -18.62
C TRP A 53 -34.30 -15.00 -18.90
N GLN A 54 -35.11 -15.89 -19.49
CA GLN A 54 -36.55 -15.69 -19.72
C GLN A 54 -37.36 -15.62 -18.42
N GLU A 55 -36.87 -16.26 -17.36
CA GLU A 55 -37.48 -16.24 -16.03
C GLU A 55 -37.03 -15.03 -15.20
N ARG A 56 -36.00 -14.31 -15.64
CA ARG A 56 -35.52 -13.07 -15.00
C ARG A 56 -36.38 -11.88 -15.41
N LYS A 57 -37.67 -11.93 -15.06
CA LYS A 57 -38.66 -10.90 -15.36
C LYS A 57 -39.27 -10.34 -14.09
N ASP A 58 -39.20 -9.02 -13.94
CA ASP A 58 -39.70 -8.23 -12.81
C ASP A 58 -39.25 -8.77 -11.44
N LEU A 59 -38.02 -9.29 -11.39
CA LEU A 59 -37.41 -9.84 -10.17
C LEU A 59 -37.06 -8.69 -9.22
N PRO A 60 -37.50 -8.74 -7.95
CA PRO A 60 -37.07 -7.77 -6.95
C PRO A 60 -35.57 -7.87 -6.70
N LEU A 61 -34.93 -6.72 -6.51
CA LEU A 61 -33.52 -6.62 -6.14
C LEU A 61 -33.37 -5.96 -4.78
N SER A 62 -32.30 -6.28 -4.06
CA SER A 62 -31.81 -5.45 -2.97
C SER A 62 -31.50 -4.03 -3.47
N PRO A 63 -31.61 -3.00 -2.61
CA PRO A 63 -31.24 -1.63 -2.94
C PRO A 63 -29.80 -1.54 -3.50
N GLU A 64 -28.86 -2.29 -2.91
CA GLU A 64 -27.46 -2.30 -3.27
C GLU A 64 -27.23 -2.95 -4.64
N LEU A 65 -27.83 -4.12 -4.93
CA LEU A 65 -27.70 -4.73 -6.24
C LEU A 65 -28.32 -3.86 -7.34
N ALA A 66 -29.49 -3.27 -7.09
CA ALA A 66 -30.09 -2.33 -8.03
C ALA A 66 -29.20 -1.09 -8.26
N HIS A 67 -28.54 -0.59 -7.22
CA HIS A 67 -27.64 0.55 -7.32
C HIS A 67 -26.40 0.24 -8.16
N VAL A 68 -25.71 -0.86 -7.86
CA VAL A 68 -24.51 -1.26 -8.62
C VAL A 68 -24.84 -1.60 -10.07
N LEU A 69 -25.99 -2.22 -10.36
CA LEU A 69 -26.41 -2.47 -11.75
C LEU A 69 -26.70 -1.17 -12.54
N LYS A 70 -27.24 -0.13 -11.88
CA LYS A 70 -27.36 1.20 -12.51
C LYS A 70 -26.00 1.79 -12.83
N LEU A 71 -25.05 1.69 -11.89
CA LEU A 71 -23.70 2.21 -12.07
C LEU A 71 -22.94 1.44 -13.15
N ALA A 72 -23.08 0.12 -13.22
CA ALA A 72 -22.52 -0.69 -14.30
C ALA A 72 -23.06 -0.25 -15.67
N ARG A 73 -24.36 0.06 -15.77
CA ARG A 73 -24.95 0.63 -16.99
C ARG A 73 -24.40 2.02 -17.32
N LEU A 74 -24.22 2.87 -16.31
CA LEU A 74 -23.63 4.19 -16.49
C LEU A 74 -22.19 4.07 -17.02
N TRP A 75 -21.36 3.25 -16.39
CA TRP A 75 -19.97 3.00 -16.83
C TRP A 75 -19.88 2.40 -18.23
N ARG A 76 -20.81 1.53 -18.62
CA ARG A 76 -20.91 1.08 -20.00
C ARG A 76 -21.13 2.22 -20.98
N LEU A 77 -21.98 3.19 -20.64
CA LEU A 77 -22.21 4.36 -21.49
C LEU A 77 -20.99 5.29 -21.50
N THR A 78 -20.49 5.65 -20.32
CA THR A 78 -19.39 6.61 -20.16
C THR A 78 -18.09 6.12 -20.79
N SER A 79 -17.80 4.81 -20.71
CA SER A 79 -16.60 4.19 -21.30
C SER A 79 -16.75 3.80 -22.78
N GLY A 80 -17.90 4.05 -23.40
CA GLY A 80 -18.17 3.60 -24.78
C GLY A 80 -18.17 2.07 -24.93
N GLY A 81 -18.56 1.35 -23.86
CA GLY A 81 -18.64 -0.10 -23.80
C GLY A 81 -17.33 -0.81 -23.48
N ALA A 82 -16.27 -0.09 -23.07
CA ALA A 82 -15.04 -0.72 -22.59
C ALA A 82 -15.21 -1.39 -21.21
N PHE A 83 -16.12 -0.87 -20.39
CA PHE A 83 -16.66 -1.55 -19.21
C PHE A 83 -18.06 -2.10 -19.51
N ASP A 84 -18.36 -3.33 -19.12
CA ASP A 84 -19.72 -3.87 -19.16
C ASP A 84 -19.92 -4.89 -18.02
N GLY A 85 -20.95 -4.69 -17.20
CA GLY A 85 -21.28 -5.61 -16.10
C GLY A 85 -22.02 -6.88 -16.55
N TYR A 86 -22.27 -7.05 -17.84
CA TYR A 86 -23.01 -8.18 -18.43
C TYR A 86 -22.08 -9.14 -19.22
N LEU A 87 -20.81 -9.22 -18.81
CA LEU A 87 -19.78 -10.08 -19.41
C LEU A 87 -19.67 -11.46 -18.76
N GLY A 88 -20.50 -11.81 -17.78
CA GLY A 88 -20.34 -13.06 -17.02
C GLY A 88 -20.33 -14.31 -17.88
N ALA A 89 -21.14 -14.36 -18.94
CA ALA A 89 -21.16 -15.50 -19.87
C ALA A 89 -19.84 -15.61 -20.66
N LEU A 90 -19.22 -14.47 -20.99
CA LEU A 90 -17.94 -14.43 -21.66
C LEU A 90 -16.80 -14.85 -20.71
N HIS A 91 -16.84 -14.40 -19.44
CA HIS A 91 -15.91 -14.88 -18.41
C HIS A 91 -16.03 -16.38 -18.18
N ASP A 92 -17.24 -16.95 -18.18
CA ASP A 92 -17.43 -18.39 -18.07
C ASP A 92 -16.80 -19.15 -19.24
N LEU A 93 -17.01 -18.66 -20.47
CA LEU A 93 -16.42 -19.23 -21.69
C LEU A 93 -14.89 -19.25 -21.61
N TRP A 94 -14.27 -18.13 -21.21
CA TRP A 94 -12.81 -18.07 -21.05
C TRP A 94 -12.28 -18.87 -19.87
N ARG A 95 -13.03 -18.98 -18.78
CA ARG A 95 -12.67 -19.84 -17.65
C ARG A 95 -12.66 -21.31 -18.06
N GLU A 96 -13.61 -21.73 -18.88
CA GLU A 96 -13.63 -23.08 -19.44
C GLU A 96 -12.46 -23.31 -20.39
N ALA A 97 -12.20 -22.39 -21.30
CA ALA A 97 -11.01 -22.42 -22.18
C ALA A 97 -9.70 -22.51 -21.37
N GLY A 98 -9.59 -21.80 -20.25
CA GLY A 98 -8.44 -21.88 -19.36
C GLY A 98 -8.29 -23.23 -18.64
N ARG A 99 -9.39 -23.94 -18.40
CA ARG A 99 -9.39 -25.29 -17.78
C ARG A 99 -9.05 -26.37 -18.80
N SER A 100 -9.62 -26.29 -20.01
CA SER A 100 -9.35 -27.24 -21.08
C SER A 100 -7.97 -27.01 -21.73
N GLY A 101 -7.46 -25.79 -21.66
CA GLY A 101 -6.27 -25.35 -22.38
C GLY A 101 -6.53 -25.05 -23.86
N GLU A 102 -7.76 -25.23 -24.33
CA GLU A 102 -8.18 -25.01 -25.71
C GLU A 102 -8.85 -23.64 -25.87
N ALA A 103 -8.76 -23.05 -27.07
CA ALA A 103 -9.43 -21.79 -27.34
C ALA A 103 -10.96 -21.95 -27.28
N PRO A 104 -11.71 -20.89 -26.91
CA PRO A 104 -13.17 -20.91 -27.02
C PRO A 104 -13.66 -21.28 -28.42
N ASP A 105 -14.80 -21.95 -28.50
CA ASP A 105 -15.50 -22.16 -29.77
C ASP A 105 -15.78 -20.79 -30.43
N PRO A 106 -15.28 -20.53 -31.66
CA PRO A 106 -15.50 -19.27 -32.34
C PRO A 106 -16.97 -18.91 -32.53
N ALA A 107 -17.85 -19.89 -32.75
CA ALA A 107 -19.28 -19.62 -32.94
C ALA A 107 -19.94 -19.13 -31.64
N ALA A 108 -19.69 -19.83 -30.53
CA ALA A 108 -20.18 -19.43 -29.20
C ALA A 108 -19.61 -18.06 -28.77
N LEU A 109 -18.33 -17.80 -29.04
CA LEU A 109 -17.70 -16.51 -28.77
C LEU A 109 -18.38 -15.38 -29.53
N GLN A 110 -18.59 -15.57 -30.84
CA GLN A 110 -19.21 -14.57 -31.70
C GLN A 110 -20.65 -14.26 -31.27
N GLU A 111 -21.44 -15.27 -30.91
CA GLU A 111 -22.81 -15.09 -30.41
C GLU A 111 -22.85 -14.20 -29.15
N LEU A 112 -21.95 -14.43 -28.19
CA LEU A 112 -21.86 -13.61 -26.99
C LEU A 112 -21.46 -12.16 -27.30
N VAL A 113 -20.48 -11.98 -28.20
CA VAL A 113 -20.01 -10.66 -28.63
C VAL A 113 -21.13 -9.87 -29.33
N ASP A 114 -21.88 -10.50 -30.23
CA ASP A 114 -23.01 -9.87 -30.91
C ASP A 114 -24.12 -9.50 -29.92
N GLY A 115 -24.36 -10.36 -28.95
CA GLY A 115 -25.22 -10.07 -27.80
C GLY A 115 -24.78 -8.80 -27.07
N ILE A 116 -23.51 -8.68 -26.68
CA ILE A 116 -22.95 -7.51 -25.99
C ILE A 116 -23.07 -6.23 -26.82
N LYS A 117 -22.77 -6.32 -28.13
CA LYS A 117 -22.87 -5.19 -29.09
C LYS A 117 -24.30 -4.71 -29.30
N SER A 118 -25.30 -5.60 -29.19
CA SER A 118 -26.72 -5.24 -29.34
C SER A 118 -27.25 -4.27 -28.27
N GLY A 119 -26.52 -4.09 -27.17
CA GLY A 119 -26.84 -3.11 -26.13
C GLY A 119 -26.96 -3.72 -24.73
N VAL A 120 -27.55 -2.96 -23.82
CA VAL A 120 -27.76 -3.40 -22.42
C VAL A 120 -28.77 -4.54 -22.39
N GLY A 121 -28.38 -5.68 -21.81
CA GLY A 121 -29.20 -6.90 -21.81
C GLY A 121 -30.29 -6.96 -20.73
N PHE A 122 -30.55 -5.86 -20.04
CA PHE A 122 -31.52 -5.79 -18.94
C PHE A 122 -32.12 -4.40 -18.78
N ARG A 123 -33.25 -4.33 -18.07
CA ARG A 123 -33.91 -3.09 -17.65
C ARG A 123 -34.15 -3.12 -16.15
N LEU A 124 -34.00 -1.95 -15.55
CA LEU A 124 -34.41 -1.68 -14.17
C LEU A 124 -35.63 -0.79 -14.18
N SER A 125 -36.67 -1.17 -13.44
CA SER A 125 -37.88 -0.38 -13.26
C SER A 125 -38.25 -0.28 -11.78
N LYS A 126 -39.05 0.72 -11.43
CA LYS A 126 -39.56 0.91 -10.07
C LYS A 126 -40.81 0.06 -9.86
N ARG A 127 -40.91 -0.62 -8.72
CA ARG A 127 -42.12 -1.34 -8.28
C ARG A 127 -42.33 -1.07 -6.79
N GLY A 128 -43.36 -0.29 -6.46
CA GLY A 128 -43.50 0.26 -5.11
C GLY A 128 -42.29 1.10 -4.74
N ASP A 129 -41.72 0.89 -3.56
CA ASP A 129 -40.48 1.55 -3.11
C ASP A 129 -39.20 0.83 -3.55
N GLY A 130 -39.34 -0.36 -4.17
CA GLY A 130 -38.23 -1.18 -4.64
C GLY A 130 -37.87 -1.00 -6.11
N GLN A 131 -36.80 -1.67 -6.51
CA GLN A 131 -36.37 -1.84 -7.90
C GLN A 131 -36.60 -3.28 -8.34
N VAL A 132 -37.01 -3.47 -9.59
CA VAL A 132 -37.08 -4.79 -10.22
C VAL A 132 -36.24 -4.85 -11.47
N LEU A 133 -35.74 -6.04 -11.76
CA LEU A 133 -34.94 -6.37 -12.94
C LEU A 133 -35.77 -7.18 -13.94
N SER A 134 -35.67 -6.81 -15.22
CA SER A 134 -36.13 -7.61 -16.34
C SER A 134 -35.01 -7.77 -17.36
N CYS A 135 -34.48 -8.99 -17.53
CA CYS A 135 -33.55 -9.32 -18.62
C CYS A 135 -34.28 -9.29 -19.97
N THR A 136 -33.62 -8.76 -21.00
CA THR A 136 -34.17 -8.63 -22.35
C THR A 136 -33.50 -9.55 -23.36
N ARG A 137 -32.43 -10.23 -22.96
CA ARG A 137 -31.70 -11.24 -23.74
C ARG A 137 -30.91 -12.16 -22.81
N ALA A 138 -30.35 -13.21 -23.40
CA ALA A 138 -29.41 -14.09 -22.72
C ALA A 138 -28.14 -13.35 -22.27
N GLY A 139 -27.60 -13.77 -21.13
CA GLY A 139 -26.34 -13.29 -20.56
C GLY A 139 -26.27 -13.50 -19.05
N ARG A 140 -25.12 -13.14 -18.48
CA ARG A 140 -24.87 -13.23 -17.04
C ARG A 140 -24.18 -11.96 -16.56
N PHE A 141 -24.51 -11.57 -15.34
CA PHE A 141 -23.88 -10.44 -14.69
C PHE A 141 -22.54 -10.86 -14.09
N ASP A 142 -21.53 -10.01 -14.27
CA ASP A 142 -20.28 -10.04 -13.52
C ASP A 142 -19.96 -8.60 -13.10
N LEU A 143 -19.90 -8.37 -11.79
CA LEU A 143 -19.69 -7.05 -11.21
C LEU A 143 -18.28 -6.91 -10.62
N GLY A 144 -17.36 -7.82 -10.95
CA GLY A 144 -16.02 -7.86 -10.38
C GLY A 144 -15.20 -6.58 -10.55
N GLY A 145 -15.41 -5.83 -11.64
CA GLY A 145 -14.73 -4.56 -11.91
C GLY A 145 -15.39 -3.31 -11.32
N ILE A 146 -16.37 -3.46 -10.42
CA ILE A 146 -17.02 -2.31 -9.75
C ILE A 146 -17.46 -2.63 -8.31
N ALA A 147 -17.71 -3.91 -8.00
CA ALA A 147 -18.21 -4.34 -6.70
C ALA A 147 -17.16 -4.18 -5.59
N LYS A 148 -15.86 -4.30 -5.88
CA LYS A 148 -14.79 -4.07 -4.90
C LYS A 148 -14.76 -2.60 -4.50
N GLY A 149 -14.72 -1.70 -5.48
CA GLY A 149 -14.78 -0.26 -5.24
C GLY A 149 -16.03 0.15 -4.46
N TYR A 150 -17.20 -0.45 -4.76
CA TYR A 150 -18.42 -0.23 -3.97
C TYR A 150 -18.25 -0.68 -2.51
N ALA A 151 -17.68 -1.86 -2.27
CA ALA A 151 -17.47 -2.39 -0.92
C ALA A 151 -16.46 -1.57 -0.11
N VAL A 152 -15.37 -1.10 -0.73
CA VAL A 152 -14.40 -0.19 -0.09
C VAL A 152 -15.09 1.13 0.30
N ASN A 153 -15.90 1.71 -0.60
CA ASN A 153 -16.64 2.93 -0.29
C ASN A 153 -17.61 2.74 0.87
N ARG A 154 -18.45 1.70 0.82
CA ARG A 154 -19.40 1.39 1.90
C ARG A 154 -18.71 1.08 3.22
N GLY A 155 -17.57 0.39 3.19
CA GLY A 155 -16.75 0.10 4.37
C GLY A 155 -16.27 1.38 5.07
N ILE A 156 -15.75 2.35 4.30
CA ILE A 156 -15.38 3.66 4.84
C ILE A 156 -16.60 4.43 5.37
N GLU A 157 -17.74 4.36 4.68
CA GLU A 157 -18.95 5.06 5.10
C GLU A 157 -19.48 4.53 6.44
N VAL A 158 -19.61 3.21 6.61
CA VAL A 158 -20.04 2.62 7.89
C VAL A 158 -19.01 2.84 9.00
N LEU A 159 -17.73 2.91 8.67
CA LEU A 159 -16.67 3.25 9.61
C LEU A 159 -16.84 4.66 10.16
N LEU A 160 -17.08 5.64 9.29
CA LEU A 160 -17.29 7.04 9.68
C LEU A 160 -18.63 7.25 10.39
N GLU A 161 -19.67 6.49 10.03
CA GLU A 161 -20.94 6.47 10.78
C GLU A 161 -20.73 5.94 12.20
N ALA A 162 -19.88 4.93 12.38
CA ALA A 162 -19.59 4.31 13.67
C ALA A 162 -18.57 5.08 14.53
N ALA A 163 -17.73 5.92 13.93
CA ALA A 163 -16.75 6.77 14.58
C ALA A 163 -16.60 8.14 13.86
N PRO A 164 -17.52 9.10 14.10
CA PRO A 164 -17.50 10.39 13.42
C PRO A 164 -16.27 11.25 13.69
N ASP A 165 -15.61 11.06 14.84
CA ASP A 165 -14.44 11.83 15.29
C ASP A 165 -13.10 11.17 14.90
N LEU A 166 -13.12 10.16 14.03
CA LEU A 166 -11.93 9.44 13.60
C LEU A 166 -10.93 10.38 12.88
N SER A 167 -9.65 10.35 13.28
CA SER A 167 -8.64 11.25 12.70
C SER A 167 -8.24 10.86 11.28
N GLY A 168 -8.31 9.58 10.95
CA GLY A 168 -8.10 9.07 9.61
C GLY A 168 -8.27 7.56 9.51
N ALA A 169 -8.46 7.08 8.28
CA ALA A 169 -8.53 5.66 7.99
C ALA A 169 -8.07 5.34 6.57
N LEU A 170 -7.60 4.12 6.39
CA LEU A 170 -7.34 3.49 5.10
C LEU A 170 -7.98 2.11 5.11
N LEU A 171 -8.86 1.85 4.14
CA LEU A 171 -9.41 0.53 3.89
C LEU A 171 -8.94 0.04 2.52
N GLU A 172 -8.36 -1.16 2.48
CA GLU A 172 -7.84 -1.82 1.29
C GLU A 172 -8.45 -3.21 1.13
N LEU A 173 -8.91 -3.53 -0.09
CA LEU A 173 -9.50 -4.80 -0.50
C LEU A 173 -8.92 -5.26 -1.84
N GLY A 174 -7.85 -6.04 -1.81
CA GLY A 174 -7.26 -6.67 -2.99
C GLY A 174 -6.71 -5.73 -4.06
N GLY A 175 -5.98 -4.71 -3.64
CA GLY A 175 -5.35 -3.66 -4.45
C GLY A 175 -6.18 -2.39 -4.58
N ASP A 176 -7.46 -2.41 -4.22
CA ASP A 176 -8.33 -1.24 -4.25
C ASP A 176 -8.46 -0.67 -2.85
N LEU A 177 -8.28 0.64 -2.69
CA LEU A 177 -8.33 1.28 -1.38
C LEU A 177 -8.93 2.67 -1.41
N ARG A 178 -9.37 3.12 -0.25
CA ARG A 178 -9.82 4.49 0.01
C ARG A 178 -9.22 4.99 1.32
N VAL A 179 -8.83 6.26 1.30
CA VAL A 179 -8.28 6.95 2.46
C VAL A 179 -9.17 8.12 2.88
N VAL A 180 -9.24 8.37 4.18
CA VAL A 180 -9.90 9.52 4.78
C VAL A 180 -9.04 10.09 5.90
N GLY A 181 -9.22 11.37 6.20
CA GLY A 181 -8.46 12.05 7.24
C GLY A 181 -6.94 12.01 7.02
N ALA A 182 -6.19 12.02 8.12
CA ALA A 182 -4.73 12.02 8.12
C ALA A 182 -4.14 10.65 8.51
N CYS A 183 -2.96 10.34 7.97
CA CYS A 183 -2.20 9.13 8.31
C CYS A 183 -1.63 9.16 9.74
N ARG A 184 -1.56 10.35 10.37
CA ARG A 184 -1.09 10.54 11.74
C ARG A 184 -1.94 11.58 12.46
N VAL A 185 -2.14 11.40 13.76
CA VAL A 185 -2.81 12.38 14.64
C VAL A 185 -2.04 13.71 14.61
N ASP A 186 -2.76 14.83 14.67
CA ASP A 186 -2.21 16.21 14.72
C ASP A 186 -1.35 16.69 13.55
N LEU A 187 -1.22 15.88 12.48
CA LEU A 187 -0.50 16.24 11.26
C LEU A 187 -1.45 16.22 10.07
N ARG A 188 -1.36 17.21 9.17
CA ARG A 188 -1.98 17.13 7.84
C ARG A 188 -1.17 16.23 6.89
N ALA A 189 -0.66 15.11 7.38
CA ALA A 189 0.14 14.16 6.61
C ALA A 189 -0.75 13.40 5.60
N PRO A 190 -0.38 13.34 4.30
CA PRO A 190 -1.11 12.55 3.33
C PRO A 190 -0.89 11.05 3.58
N TRP A 191 -1.77 10.23 3.01
CA TRP A 191 -1.54 8.79 2.92
C TRP A 191 -0.62 8.52 1.73
N VAL A 192 0.46 7.79 1.95
CA VAL A 192 1.46 7.49 0.92
C VAL A 192 1.28 6.05 0.48
N ILE A 193 1.00 5.84 -0.80
CA ILE A 193 0.64 4.54 -1.38
C ILE A 193 1.61 4.20 -2.50
N ASP A 194 2.14 2.98 -2.47
CA ASP A 194 2.95 2.42 -3.55
C ASP A 194 2.04 1.83 -4.65
N VAL A 195 2.30 2.21 -5.90
CA VAL A 195 1.61 1.71 -7.10
C VAL A 195 2.48 0.60 -7.69
N ALA A 196 1.96 -0.63 -7.72
CA ALA A 196 2.68 -1.77 -8.26
C ALA A 196 3.04 -1.59 -9.75
N ASP A 197 4.20 -2.09 -10.16
CA ASP A 197 4.61 -2.11 -11.57
C ASP A 197 4.10 -3.38 -12.27
N PRO A 198 3.19 -3.29 -13.24
CA PRO A 198 2.69 -4.46 -13.96
C PRO A 198 3.77 -5.18 -14.79
N ARG A 199 4.93 -4.55 -15.02
CA ARG A 199 6.09 -5.14 -15.71
C ARG A 199 6.88 -6.07 -14.79
N ASP A 200 6.78 -5.88 -13.48
CA ASP A 200 7.45 -6.69 -12.47
C ASP A 200 6.50 -6.98 -11.29
N PRO A 201 5.64 -8.00 -11.41
CA PRO A 201 4.51 -8.21 -10.52
C PRO A 201 4.87 -8.92 -9.20
N ALA A 202 6.15 -9.05 -8.84
CA ALA A 202 6.52 -9.68 -7.59
C ALA A 202 6.26 -8.74 -6.39
N ASP A 203 5.82 -9.32 -5.27
CA ASP A 203 5.41 -8.54 -4.08
C ASP A 203 6.51 -7.67 -3.48
N ASN A 204 7.78 -7.97 -3.77
CA ASN A 204 8.95 -7.25 -3.30
C ASN A 204 9.61 -6.37 -4.39
N SER A 205 9.00 -6.26 -5.56
CA SER A 205 9.53 -5.45 -6.65
C SER A 205 9.34 -3.95 -6.40
N PRO A 206 10.23 -3.10 -6.94
CA PRO A 206 10.07 -1.66 -6.84
C PRO A 206 8.72 -1.22 -7.42
N PRO A 207 8.01 -0.27 -6.78
CA PRO A 207 6.76 0.25 -7.32
C PRO A 207 7.00 1.07 -8.59
N LEU A 208 5.99 1.12 -9.46
CA LEU A 208 5.94 2.02 -10.62
C LEU A 208 6.01 3.48 -10.18
N ALA A 209 5.28 3.81 -9.12
CA ALA A 209 5.18 5.15 -8.58
C ALA A 209 4.77 5.09 -7.11
N ARG A 210 5.02 6.17 -6.38
CA ARG A 210 4.48 6.39 -5.05
C ARG A 210 3.62 7.63 -5.08
N ILE A 211 2.39 7.53 -4.58
CA ILE A 211 1.38 8.60 -4.64
C ILE A 211 0.94 9.04 -3.25
N SER A 212 0.64 10.33 -3.10
CA SER A 212 0.09 10.95 -1.90
C SER A 212 -1.40 11.22 -2.08
N LEU A 213 -2.21 10.61 -1.22
CA LEU A 213 -3.67 10.69 -1.26
C LEU A 213 -4.23 11.49 -0.08
N ARG A 214 -5.29 12.25 -0.35
CA ARG A 214 -6.05 13.03 0.65
C ARG A 214 -7.55 12.90 0.39
N GLY A 215 -8.22 12.01 1.12
CA GLY A 215 -9.66 11.78 0.94
C GLY A 215 -10.04 11.09 -0.38
N GLN A 216 -9.07 10.49 -1.07
CA GLN A 216 -9.22 9.86 -2.39
C GLN A 216 -9.19 8.34 -2.28
N ALA A 217 -9.53 7.69 -3.38
CA ALA A 217 -9.40 6.26 -3.57
C ALA A 217 -8.49 5.93 -4.75
N VAL A 218 -7.88 4.76 -4.72
CA VAL A 218 -7.09 4.20 -5.82
C VAL A 218 -7.50 2.76 -6.07
N ALA A 219 -7.53 2.37 -7.34
CA ALA A 219 -7.75 1.00 -7.77
C ALA A 219 -6.78 0.68 -8.90
N SER A 220 -6.34 -0.57 -8.97
CA SER A 220 -5.44 -1.05 -10.01
C SER A 220 -5.99 -2.30 -10.67
N SER A 221 -5.92 -2.35 -12.00
CA SER A 221 -6.37 -3.46 -12.83
C SER A 221 -5.25 -3.90 -13.75
N GLY A 222 -5.19 -5.18 -14.06
CA GLY A 222 -4.21 -5.71 -15.00
C GLY A 222 -4.37 -7.20 -15.27
N GLY A 223 -3.83 -7.65 -16.41
CA GLY A 223 -3.89 -9.04 -16.84
C GLY A 223 -2.90 -9.98 -16.15
N TYR A 224 -1.94 -9.42 -15.40
CA TYR A 224 -0.78 -10.13 -14.84
C TYR A 224 -1.09 -10.93 -13.57
N ALA A 225 -2.09 -10.53 -12.77
CA ALA A 225 -2.31 -11.11 -11.45
C ALA A 225 -2.84 -12.55 -11.47
N ARG A 226 -3.68 -12.90 -12.47
CA ARG A 226 -4.34 -14.22 -12.58
C ARG A 226 -4.48 -14.66 -14.05
N PRO A 227 -3.38 -15.03 -14.73
CA PRO A 227 -3.45 -15.40 -16.14
C PRO A 227 -4.10 -16.77 -16.35
N LEU A 228 -4.98 -16.86 -17.34
CA LEU A 228 -5.48 -18.11 -17.89
C LEU A 228 -4.44 -18.70 -18.87
N ARG A 229 -4.25 -20.01 -18.88
CA ARG A 229 -3.40 -20.68 -19.88
C ARG A 229 -4.26 -21.27 -20.99
N VAL A 230 -4.26 -20.63 -22.16
CA VAL A 230 -5.06 -21.05 -23.33
C VAL A 230 -4.16 -21.13 -24.54
N GLY A 231 -4.12 -22.28 -25.22
CA GLY A 231 -3.27 -22.50 -26.39
C GLY A 231 -1.78 -22.31 -26.10
N GLY A 232 -1.33 -22.68 -24.89
CA GLY A 232 0.06 -22.52 -24.45
C GLY A 232 0.48 -21.08 -24.12
N ARG A 233 -0.41 -20.10 -24.22
CA ARG A 233 -0.15 -18.68 -23.89
C ARG A 233 -0.87 -18.27 -22.62
N ALA A 234 -0.23 -17.38 -21.85
CA ALA A 234 -0.86 -16.72 -20.72
C ALA A 234 -1.75 -15.59 -21.24
N ARG A 235 -3.01 -15.53 -20.79
CA ARG A 235 -3.98 -14.49 -21.15
C ARG A 235 -4.57 -13.86 -19.89
N GLY A 236 -4.75 -12.54 -19.90
CA GLY A 236 -5.34 -11.81 -18.78
C GLY A 236 -6.82 -12.15 -18.54
N GLN A 237 -7.32 -11.79 -17.36
CA GLN A 237 -8.73 -11.99 -16.98
C GLN A 237 -9.67 -10.86 -17.45
N ILE A 238 -9.11 -9.71 -17.84
CA ILE A 238 -9.88 -8.56 -18.34
C ILE A 238 -10.19 -8.81 -19.81
N LEU A 239 -11.47 -8.75 -20.17
CA LEU A 239 -11.96 -9.04 -21.52
C LEU A 239 -12.36 -7.75 -22.22
N ASP A 240 -12.01 -7.63 -23.50
CA ASP A 240 -12.52 -6.59 -24.38
C ASP A 240 -13.95 -6.93 -24.81
N PRO A 241 -14.98 -6.16 -24.40
CA PRO A 241 -16.38 -6.44 -24.74
C PRO A 241 -16.69 -6.41 -26.24
N LYS A 242 -15.87 -5.73 -27.05
CA LYS A 242 -16.05 -5.61 -28.51
C LYS A 242 -15.50 -6.81 -29.26
N ARG A 243 -14.43 -7.41 -28.76
CA ARG A 243 -13.76 -8.56 -29.38
C ARG A 243 -14.17 -9.88 -28.75
N GLY A 244 -14.58 -9.85 -27.49
CA GLY A 244 -14.84 -11.04 -26.69
C GLY A 244 -13.57 -11.70 -26.16
N GLU A 245 -12.38 -11.15 -26.41
CA GLU A 245 -11.09 -11.74 -26.09
C GLU A 245 -10.43 -11.01 -24.91
N PRO A 246 -9.47 -11.64 -24.20
CA PRO A 246 -8.61 -10.95 -23.25
C PRO A 246 -7.97 -9.71 -23.85
N ALA A 247 -8.01 -8.60 -23.12
CA ALA A 247 -7.36 -7.37 -23.52
C ALA A 247 -5.83 -7.54 -23.44
N GLU A 248 -5.13 -7.21 -24.54
CA GLU A 248 -3.68 -7.40 -24.68
C GLU A 248 -2.91 -6.08 -24.86
N GLY A 249 -3.58 -4.94 -25.08
CA GLY A 249 -2.95 -3.65 -25.36
C GLY A 249 -2.36 -2.93 -24.14
N VAL A 250 -2.80 -3.30 -22.93
CA VAL A 250 -2.41 -2.67 -21.65
C VAL A 250 -2.03 -3.76 -20.65
N LEU A 251 -0.84 -3.65 -20.07
CA LEU A 251 -0.36 -4.58 -19.03
C LEU A 251 -1.10 -4.35 -17.72
N GLY A 252 -1.28 -3.07 -17.35
CA GLY A 252 -2.04 -2.66 -16.18
C GLY A 252 -2.35 -1.17 -16.19
N ALA A 253 -3.36 -0.79 -15.43
CA ALA A 253 -3.77 0.59 -15.23
C ALA A 253 -4.13 0.84 -13.77
N THR A 254 -3.76 2.03 -13.29
CA THR A 254 -4.11 2.53 -11.95
C THR A 254 -4.91 3.80 -12.09
N ALA A 255 -6.03 3.89 -11.38
CA ALA A 255 -6.91 5.05 -11.38
C ALA A 255 -7.03 5.62 -9.96
N VAL A 256 -6.99 6.94 -9.84
CA VAL A 256 -7.19 7.69 -8.59
C VAL A 256 -8.40 8.59 -8.76
N ALA A 257 -9.40 8.44 -7.88
CA ALA A 257 -10.65 9.16 -7.94
C ALA A 257 -11.10 9.63 -6.53
N GLY A 258 -12.18 10.40 -6.46
CA GLY A 258 -12.77 10.82 -5.18
C GLY A 258 -13.38 9.66 -4.38
N ASP A 259 -13.67 8.54 -5.04
CA ASP A 259 -14.32 7.38 -4.44
C ASP A 259 -13.83 6.08 -5.14
N ALA A 260 -13.86 4.97 -4.39
CA ALA A 260 -13.27 3.70 -4.83
C ALA A 260 -14.06 3.01 -5.95
N LEU A 261 -15.36 3.25 -6.04
CA LEU A 261 -16.20 2.73 -7.12
C LEU A 261 -15.80 3.32 -8.47
N THR A 262 -15.61 4.63 -8.51
CA THR A 262 -15.15 5.31 -9.73
C THR A 262 -13.74 4.83 -10.11
N ALA A 263 -12.84 4.68 -9.14
CA ALA A 263 -11.49 4.18 -9.39
C ALA A 263 -11.50 2.74 -9.97
N ASP A 264 -12.26 1.81 -9.40
CA ASP A 264 -12.31 0.39 -9.80
C ASP A 264 -12.85 0.21 -11.23
N ALA A 265 -13.99 0.84 -11.52
CA ALA A 265 -14.60 0.79 -12.85
C ALA A 265 -13.74 1.48 -13.92
N LEU A 266 -13.09 2.59 -13.56
CA LEU A 266 -12.16 3.28 -14.45
C LEU A 266 -10.93 2.41 -14.74
N ALA A 267 -10.26 1.88 -13.72
CA ALA A 267 -9.08 1.03 -13.89
C ALA A 267 -9.37 -0.17 -14.81
N THR A 268 -10.54 -0.80 -14.67
CA THR A 268 -10.98 -1.88 -15.56
C THR A 268 -11.14 -1.39 -17.00
N ALA A 269 -11.83 -0.27 -17.22
CA ALA A 269 -12.03 0.29 -18.56
C ALA A 269 -10.72 0.71 -19.24
N LEU A 270 -9.76 1.25 -18.47
CA LEU A 270 -8.45 1.67 -18.95
C LEU A 270 -7.60 0.49 -19.47
N CYS A 271 -7.81 -0.72 -18.96
CA CYS A 271 -7.15 -1.92 -19.50
C CYS A 271 -7.68 -2.36 -20.87
N VAL A 272 -8.85 -1.88 -21.29
CA VAL A 272 -9.50 -2.22 -22.56
C VAL A 272 -9.30 -1.12 -23.61
N LEU A 273 -9.23 0.13 -23.19
CA LEU A 273 -9.07 1.28 -24.07
C LEU A 273 -7.61 1.47 -24.49
N GLU A 274 -7.42 1.97 -25.71
CA GLU A 274 -6.13 2.55 -26.10
C GLU A 274 -5.76 3.72 -25.17
N PRO A 275 -4.47 3.93 -24.85
CA PRO A 275 -4.05 4.90 -23.84
C PRO A 275 -4.67 6.30 -24.02
N GLU A 276 -4.68 6.85 -25.24
CA GLU A 276 -5.28 8.16 -25.49
C GLU A 276 -6.78 8.23 -25.18
N ALA A 277 -7.53 7.18 -25.50
CA ALA A 277 -8.95 7.11 -25.18
C ALA A 277 -9.17 6.93 -23.67
N GLY A 278 -8.29 6.16 -23.02
CA GLY A 278 -8.27 6.01 -21.57
C GLY A 278 -8.03 7.34 -20.84
N LEU A 279 -7.03 8.12 -21.26
CA LEU A 279 -6.73 9.44 -20.69
C LEU A 279 -7.93 10.41 -20.82
N ARG A 280 -8.64 10.38 -21.95
CA ARG A 280 -9.88 11.17 -22.14
C ARG A 280 -11.01 10.71 -21.23
N LEU A 281 -11.14 9.40 -21.01
CA LEU A 281 -12.12 8.85 -20.08
C LEU A 281 -11.83 9.27 -18.64
N ALA A 282 -10.57 9.17 -18.19
CA ALA A 282 -10.18 9.61 -16.85
C ALA A 282 -10.48 11.12 -16.63
N ALA A 283 -10.18 11.95 -17.63
CA ALA A 283 -10.50 13.37 -17.58
C ALA A 283 -12.01 13.66 -17.44
N SER A 284 -12.87 12.88 -18.13
CA SER A 284 -14.33 13.08 -18.07
C SER A 284 -14.96 12.66 -16.74
N THR A 285 -14.23 11.88 -15.93
CA THR A 285 -14.64 11.45 -14.59
C THR A 285 -13.93 12.22 -13.48
N HIS A 286 -13.16 13.26 -13.82
CA HIS A 286 -12.32 14.02 -12.88
C HIS A 286 -11.34 13.15 -12.08
N ALA A 287 -10.90 12.05 -12.70
CA ALA A 287 -9.95 11.12 -12.12
C ALA A 287 -8.55 11.34 -12.73
N GLU A 288 -7.55 10.85 -12.02
CA GLU A 288 -6.19 10.75 -12.53
C GLU A 288 -5.84 9.28 -12.77
N CYS A 289 -4.91 8.99 -13.69
CA CYS A 289 -4.52 7.63 -13.98
C CYS A 289 -3.09 7.49 -14.50
N ALA A 290 -2.54 6.29 -14.34
CA ALA A 290 -1.37 5.79 -15.05
C ALA A 290 -1.73 4.50 -15.77
N ILE A 291 -1.35 4.40 -17.05
CA ILE A 291 -1.59 3.25 -17.93
C ILE A 291 -0.23 2.75 -18.40
N VAL A 292 0.06 1.48 -18.19
CA VAL A 292 1.27 0.83 -18.73
C VAL A 292 0.85 -0.01 -19.93
N ASP A 293 1.23 0.43 -21.13
CA ASP A 293 0.86 -0.27 -22.36
C ASP A 293 1.67 -1.57 -22.56
N ALA A 294 1.30 -2.35 -23.57
CA ALA A 294 1.97 -3.61 -23.91
C ALA A 294 3.47 -3.48 -24.22
N SER A 295 3.97 -2.29 -24.58
CA SER A 295 5.39 -2.01 -24.80
C SER A 295 6.14 -1.66 -23.50
N GLY A 296 5.40 -1.47 -22.39
CA GLY A 296 5.93 -1.03 -21.11
C GLY A 296 6.03 0.50 -20.98
N ALA A 297 5.51 1.26 -21.95
CA ALA A 297 5.46 2.71 -21.87
C ALA A 297 4.34 3.16 -20.92
N VAL A 298 4.62 4.22 -20.17
CA VAL A 298 3.73 4.74 -19.13
C VAL A 298 3.04 6.00 -19.63
N HIS A 299 1.71 5.97 -19.70
CA HIS A 299 0.86 7.08 -20.10
C HIS A 299 0.12 7.60 -18.88
N THR A 300 0.22 8.90 -18.60
CA THR A 300 -0.36 9.47 -17.38
C THR A 300 -1.31 10.62 -17.71
N SER A 301 -2.33 10.78 -16.88
CA SER A 301 -3.20 11.95 -16.93
C SER A 301 -2.45 13.21 -16.48
N PRO A 302 -2.88 14.41 -16.89
CA PRO A 302 -2.15 15.66 -16.60
C PRO A 302 -1.93 15.95 -15.11
N GLY A 303 -2.84 15.54 -14.22
CA GLY A 303 -2.71 15.76 -12.77
C GLY A 303 -2.00 14.64 -12.03
N TRP A 304 -1.65 13.52 -12.67
CA TRP A 304 -0.91 12.42 -12.06
C TRP A 304 0.40 12.88 -11.41
N ALA A 305 1.13 13.78 -12.07
CA ALA A 305 2.38 14.32 -11.53
C ALA A 305 2.22 15.03 -10.17
N LYS A 306 1.03 15.56 -9.88
CA LYS A 306 0.72 16.20 -8.58
C LYS A 306 0.41 15.19 -7.48
N LEU A 307 0.01 13.98 -7.87
CA LEU A 307 -0.21 12.86 -6.94
C LEU A 307 1.09 12.20 -6.55
N LEU A 308 2.12 12.23 -7.41
CA LEU A 308 3.42 11.68 -7.08
C LEU A 308 3.88 12.25 -5.74
N SER A 309 4.03 11.37 -4.76
CA SER A 309 4.67 11.76 -3.52
C SER A 309 6.09 12.15 -3.90
N THR A 310 6.49 13.38 -3.57
CA THR A 310 7.89 13.78 -3.61
C THR A 310 8.63 13.10 -2.46
N GLY A 311 8.71 11.78 -2.54
CA GLY A 311 9.66 10.94 -1.86
C GLY A 311 10.53 10.34 -2.94
N SER A 312 11.27 11.17 -3.66
CA SER A 312 12.36 10.68 -4.48
C SER A 312 13.34 10.01 -3.53
N VAL A 313 13.38 8.68 -3.51
CA VAL A 313 14.65 8.02 -3.20
C VAL A 313 15.49 8.25 -4.44
N GLU A 314 16.04 9.46 -4.60
CA GLU A 314 17.28 9.56 -5.33
C GLU A 314 18.24 8.64 -4.58
N PRO A 315 18.69 7.52 -5.16
CA PRO A 315 19.64 6.68 -4.48
C PRO A 315 20.86 7.55 -4.16
N TRP A 316 21.49 7.33 -3.01
CA TRP A 316 22.77 7.98 -2.72
C TRP A 316 23.71 7.76 -3.91
N PRO A 317 24.57 8.75 -4.26
CA PRO A 317 25.52 8.55 -5.35
C PRO A 317 26.31 7.25 -5.13
N ALA A 318 26.60 6.52 -6.20
CA ALA A 318 27.21 5.20 -6.09
C ALA A 318 28.49 5.23 -5.24
N GLY A 319 28.58 4.35 -4.24
CA GLY A 319 29.72 4.25 -3.33
C GLY A 319 29.73 5.27 -2.18
N TYR A 320 28.70 6.10 -2.03
CA TYR A 320 28.57 7.00 -0.89
C TYR A 320 28.15 6.25 0.37
N ARG A 321 28.67 6.67 1.52
CA ARG A 321 28.30 6.19 2.84
C ARG A 321 28.44 7.33 3.86
N VAL A 322 27.80 7.16 5.02
CA VAL A 322 28.12 7.95 6.21
C VAL A 322 29.16 7.19 7.02
N GLU A 323 30.25 7.84 7.38
CA GLU A 323 31.25 7.36 8.33
C GLU A 323 31.13 8.16 9.61
N LEU A 324 30.80 7.48 10.71
CA LEU A 324 30.73 8.05 12.05
C LEU A 324 32.03 7.70 12.79
N ALA A 325 32.81 8.70 13.16
CA ALA A 325 34.02 8.54 13.97
C ALA A 325 33.82 9.16 15.37
N PHE A 326 34.37 8.50 16.40
CA PHE A 326 34.36 9.01 17.78
C PHE A 326 35.48 8.38 18.62
N GLU A 327 35.86 9.06 19.70
CA GLU A 327 36.86 8.60 20.66
C GLU A 327 36.23 8.43 22.04
N LEU A 328 36.35 7.24 22.61
CA LEU A 328 35.99 6.96 23.99
C LEU A 328 37.21 7.20 24.88
N VAL A 329 37.10 8.14 25.83
CA VAL A 329 38.20 8.54 26.71
C VAL A 329 37.90 8.10 28.14
N ASP A 330 38.89 7.55 28.82
CA ASP A 330 38.80 7.29 30.26
C ASP A 330 39.11 8.57 31.04
N SER A 331 38.11 9.13 31.73
CA SER A 331 38.21 10.43 32.38
C SER A 331 38.49 10.37 33.89
N THR A 332 38.65 9.18 34.49
CA THR A 332 38.82 9.04 35.96
C THR A 332 39.85 7.99 36.39
N PRO A 333 41.05 8.40 36.88
CA PRO A 333 42.08 7.47 37.35
C PRO A 333 41.80 6.78 38.71
N GLU A 334 40.89 7.31 39.54
CA GLU A 334 40.77 6.93 40.97
C GLU A 334 39.53 6.08 41.34
N ALA A 335 38.60 5.83 40.41
CA ALA A 335 37.42 5.00 40.67
C ALA A 335 37.58 3.61 40.02
N ARG A 336 37.10 2.55 40.69
CA ARG A 336 37.00 1.20 40.11
C ARG A 336 36.13 1.23 38.83
N PHE A 337 36.80 1.40 37.70
CA PHE A 337 36.23 1.58 36.36
C PHE A 337 35.41 0.36 35.91
N LYS A 338 34.29 0.61 35.24
CA LYS A 338 33.47 -0.42 34.58
C LYS A 338 33.06 0.06 33.19
N ARG A 339 32.96 -0.90 32.27
CA ARG A 339 33.05 -0.72 30.81
C ARG A 339 31.80 -0.01 30.26
N HIS A 340 31.99 1.01 29.43
CA HIS A 340 30.92 1.79 28.80
C HIS A 340 29.99 0.91 27.95
N GLY A 341 28.69 1.06 28.17
CA GLY A 341 27.69 0.67 27.17
C GLY A 341 27.66 1.74 26.07
N VAL A 342 27.66 1.34 24.80
CA VAL A 342 27.61 2.29 23.67
C VAL A 342 26.45 1.90 22.76
N ALA A 343 25.61 2.85 22.39
CA ALA A 343 24.63 2.73 21.32
C ALA A 343 24.91 3.80 20.26
N ALA A 344 24.88 3.43 18.99
CA ALA A 344 24.96 4.38 17.88
C ALA A 344 23.93 4.01 16.81
N TRP A 345 23.15 5.00 16.36
CA TRP A 345 22.05 4.80 15.43
C TRP A 345 21.81 6.04 14.56
N VAL A 346 20.95 5.86 13.57
CA VAL A 346 20.49 6.90 12.65
C VAL A 346 18.99 7.10 12.81
N GLU A 347 18.57 8.35 12.84
CA GLU A 347 17.16 8.77 12.80
C GLU A 347 16.88 9.61 11.56
N ASP A 348 15.62 9.59 11.11
CA ASP A 348 15.12 10.54 10.14
C ASP A 348 14.81 11.92 10.78
N GLU A 349 14.39 12.87 9.95
CA GLU A 349 14.01 14.22 10.38
C GLU A 349 12.83 14.21 11.38
N ALA A 350 11.98 13.18 11.34
CA ALA A 350 10.88 13.00 12.28
C ALA A 350 11.31 12.33 13.60
N GLY A 351 12.58 11.93 13.73
CA GLY A 351 13.10 11.23 14.91
C GLY A 351 12.79 9.75 14.97
N GLN A 352 12.34 9.16 13.87
CA GLN A 352 12.14 7.72 13.81
C GLN A 352 13.48 7.03 13.52
N ARG A 353 13.78 5.94 14.24
CA ARG A 353 15.00 5.16 14.03
C ARG A 353 14.98 4.54 12.63
N VAL A 354 16.01 4.84 11.85
CA VAL A 354 16.24 4.32 10.51
C VAL A 354 17.15 3.09 10.53
N ARG A 355 18.27 3.18 11.26
CA ARG A 355 19.28 2.12 11.29
C ARG A 355 20.02 2.08 12.62
N LEU A 356 20.16 0.89 13.21
CA LEU A 356 21.09 0.66 14.32
C LEU A 356 22.50 0.36 13.78
N LEU A 357 23.49 1.17 14.14
CA LEU A 357 24.88 1.03 13.67
C LEU A 357 25.72 0.20 14.63
N ALA A 358 25.55 0.42 15.94
CA ALA A 358 26.24 -0.33 16.96
C ALA A 358 25.45 -0.37 18.26
N LEU A 359 25.56 -1.51 18.95
CA LEU A 359 25.17 -1.65 20.34
C LEU A 359 26.21 -2.52 21.04
N TRP A 360 26.99 -1.95 21.95
CA TRP A 360 28.08 -2.61 22.67
C TRP A 360 27.78 -2.66 24.15
N PHE A 361 27.66 -3.86 24.69
CA PHE A 361 27.47 -4.09 26.13
C PHE A 361 28.06 -5.43 26.56
N LYS A 362 28.11 -5.67 27.87
CA LYS A 362 28.60 -6.93 28.43
C LYS A 362 27.46 -7.95 28.55
N ARG A 363 27.63 -9.13 27.96
CA ARG A 363 26.64 -10.22 27.99
C ARG A 363 26.43 -10.70 29.45
N GLY A 364 25.18 -10.62 29.94
CA GLY A 364 24.80 -10.93 31.33
C GLY A 364 24.35 -9.72 32.17
N GLU A 365 24.41 -8.51 31.59
CA GLU A 365 24.20 -7.24 32.29
C GLU A 365 23.10 -6.38 31.62
N LEU A 366 22.05 -7.03 31.08
CA LEU A 366 20.90 -6.38 30.40
C LEU A 366 20.19 -5.28 31.22
N LYS A 367 20.34 -5.28 32.55
CA LYS A 367 19.83 -4.21 33.42
C LYS A 367 20.45 -2.84 33.15
N HIS A 368 21.66 -2.79 32.58
CA HIS A 368 22.38 -1.55 32.27
C HIS A 368 22.06 -0.99 30.87
N LEU A 369 21.36 -1.77 30.05
CA LEU A 369 20.76 -1.28 28.83
C LEU A 369 19.76 -0.16 29.20
N LYS A 370 18.91 -0.36 30.21
CA LYS A 370 17.93 0.63 30.72
C LYS A 370 18.51 1.99 31.18
N GLY A 371 19.83 2.17 31.23
CA GLY A 371 20.48 3.46 31.51
C GLY A 371 21.05 4.15 30.26
N LEU A 372 20.78 3.64 29.06
CA LEU A 372 20.91 4.40 27.81
C LEU A 372 19.55 5.05 27.55
N ASP A 373 19.19 6.05 28.35
CA ASP A 373 17.82 6.57 28.43
C ASP A 373 17.33 7.08 27.07
N ALA A 374 18.17 7.76 26.29
CA ALA A 374 17.80 8.23 24.95
C ALA A 374 17.58 7.05 23.97
N PHE A 375 18.47 6.05 23.98
CA PHE A 375 18.30 4.86 23.15
C PHE A 375 17.07 4.03 23.57
N TRP A 376 16.81 3.89 24.88
CA TRP A 376 15.69 3.10 25.38
C TRP A 376 14.36 3.80 25.25
N GLU A 377 14.24 5.10 25.54
CA GLU A 377 12.98 5.83 25.33
C GLU A 377 12.56 5.74 23.86
N ASP A 378 13.49 5.97 22.91
CA ASP A 378 13.19 5.93 21.48
C ASP A 378 12.93 4.49 20.95
N ALA A 379 13.70 3.49 21.40
CA ALA A 379 13.49 2.09 21.00
C ALA A 379 12.21 1.48 21.62
N TRP A 380 11.87 1.86 22.85
CA TRP A 380 10.73 1.33 23.62
C TRP A 380 9.40 1.95 23.19
N LEU A 381 9.38 3.27 22.89
CA LEU A 381 8.20 3.94 22.32
C LEU A 381 7.92 3.49 20.87
N GLY A 382 8.97 3.28 20.06
CA GLY A 382 8.83 2.83 18.68
C GLY A 382 8.33 1.39 18.50
N SER A 383 8.35 0.58 19.56
CA SER A 383 7.95 -0.83 19.54
C SER A 383 6.72 -1.14 20.43
N GLY A 384 5.99 -0.11 20.88
CA GLY A 384 4.75 -0.29 21.65
C GLY A 384 4.94 -0.73 23.10
N GLY A 385 6.09 -0.45 23.71
CA GLY A 385 6.30 -0.63 25.16
C GLY A 385 6.51 -2.07 25.65
N GLY A 386 6.74 -3.04 24.76
CA GLY A 386 7.06 -4.42 25.13
C GLY A 386 8.58 -4.65 25.20
N ASP A 387 9.04 -5.41 26.19
CA ASP A 387 10.40 -5.99 26.21
C ASP A 387 10.53 -7.02 25.07
N ASP A 388 10.64 -6.61 23.80
CA ASP A 388 10.79 -7.50 22.64
C ASP A 388 12.28 -7.81 22.34
N PRO A 389 12.75 -9.06 22.54
CA PRO A 389 14.11 -9.47 22.20
C PRO A 389 14.43 -9.40 20.69
N ARG A 390 13.43 -9.24 19.81
CA ARG A 390 13.62 -9.13 18.35
C ARG A 390 14.08 -7.75 17.90
N ALA A 391 13.91 -6.71 18.72
CA ALA A 391 14.48 -5.38 18.48
C ALA A 391 16.03 -5.39 18.45
N LEU A 392 16.65 -6.48 18.93
CA LEU A 392 18.10 -6.66 19.05
C LEU A 392 18.67 -7.61 17.97
N ARG A 393 18.21 -7.49 16.72
CA ARG A 393 18.81 -8.23 15.58
C ARG A 393 20.13 -7.62 15.09
N THR A 394 21.07 -7.34 15.99
CA THR A 394 22.48 -7.20 15.60
C THR A 394 23.40 -7.71 16.70
N TRP A 395 24.33 -8.57 16.32
CA TRP A 395 25.10 -9.41 17.23
C TRP A 395 26.13 -8.58 18.00
N THR A 396 25.97 -8.49 19.32
CA THR A 396 26.86 -7.75 20.22
C THR A 396 28.10 -8.55 20.58
N ARG A 397 29.29 -8.02 20.30
CA ARG A 397 30.57 -8.47 20.90
C ARG A 397 30.80 -7.77 22.23
N ALA A 398 31.67 -8.35 23.07
CA ALA A 398 32.03 -7.80 24.37
C ALA A 398 32.39 -6.30 24.29
N SER A 399 31.89 -5.52 25.24
CA SER A 399 32.30 -4.14 25.59
C SER A 399 33.76 -3.84 25.20
N ARG A 400 33.96 -2.82 24.36
CA ARG A 400 35.29 -2.40 23.87
C ARG A 400 36.00 -1.50 24.88
N ALA A 401 37.32 -1.39 24.80
CA ALA A 401 38.13 -0.53 25.68
C ALA A 401 38.04 0.96 25.26
N PRO A 402 38.52 1.93 26.05
CA PRO A 402 38.75 3.29 25.56
C PRO A 402 39.61 3.28 24.28
N GLY A 403 39.34 4.21 23.36
CA GLY A 403 40.00 4.27 22.05
C GLY A 403 39.15 4.93 20.96
N ARG A 404 39.71 5.01 19.75
CA ARG A 404 39.05 5.56 18.57
C ARG A 404 38.27 4.50 17.81
N TYR A 405 37.08 4.87 17.36
CA TYR A 405 36.13 4.01 16.68
C TYR A 405 35.59 4.68 15.43
N THR A 406 35.29 3.85 14.42
CA THR A 406 34.59 4.26 13.20
C THR A 406 33.48 3.26 12.91
N LEU A 407 32.29 3.77 12.61
CA LEU A 407 31.13 3.03 12.15
C LEU A 407 30.73 3.55 10.77
N ALA A 408 30.06 2.72 9.97
CA ALA A 408 29.64 3.11 8.64
C ALA A 408 28.17 2.76 8.40
N TRP A 409 27.49 3.61 7.63
CA TRP A 409 26.12 3.41 7.19
C TRP A 409 26.03 3.62 5.67
N ASP A 410 25.49 2.64 4.97
CA ASP A 410 25.43 2.58 3.50
C ASP A 410 24.11 3.10 2.92
N GLY A 411 23.33 3.84 3.72
CA GLY A 411 22.04 4.39 3.30
C GLY A 411 20.92 3.34 3.29
N ARG A 412 21.06 2.25 4.04
CA ARG A 412 20.02 1.23 4.22
C ARG A 412 19.41 1.23 5.62
N ASP A 413 18.11 1.00 5.73
CA ASP A 413 17.42 0.83 7.01
C ASP A 413 17.73 -0.53 7.67
N ASP A 414 17.17 -0.80 8.86
CA ASP A 414 17.32 -2.08 9.58
C ASP A 414 16.86 -3.31 8.75
N ASP A 415 15.93 -3.12 7.81
CA ASP A 415 15.41 -4.16 6.90
C ASP A 415 16.27 -4.31 5.63
N GLY A 416 17.30 -3.50 5.46
CA GLY A 416 18.20 -3.52 4.31
C GLY A 416 17.69 -2.77 3.07
N ARG A 417 16.60 -2.01 3.20
CA ARG A 417 16.03 -1.18 2.12
C ARG A 417 16.75 0.16 2.05
N LEU A 418 16.94 0.71 0.86
CA LEU A 418 17.56 2.03 0.69
C LEU A 418 16.64 3.13 1.21
N VAL A 419 17.21 4.09 1.94
CA VAL A 419 16.52 5.29 2.39
C VAL A 419 16.83 6.47 1.47
N PRO A 420 15.93 7.48 1.38
CA PRO A 420 16.13 8.62 0.48
C PRO A 420 17.39 9.44 0.79
N ARG A 421 17.75 10.34 -0.11
CA ARG A 421 18.59 11.49 0.26
C ARG A 421 17.78 12.41 1.18
N GLY A 422 18.45 13.04 2.13
CA GLY A 422 17.75 13.87 3.11
C GLY A 422 18.59 14.20 4.33
N SER A 423 17.98 14.88 5.29
CA SER A 423 18.58 15.18 6.59
C SER A 423 18.37 14.02 7.54
N TYR A 424 19.45 13.61 8.19
CA TYR A 424 19.47 12.51 9.15
C TYR A 424 20.15 12.97 10.44
N ARG A 425 19.76 12.36 11.55
CA ARG A 425 20.47 12.51 12.83
C ARG A 425 21.27 11.26 13.12
N VAL A 426 22.58 11.40 13.22
CA VAL A 426 23.47 10.33 13.65
C VAL A 426 23.75 10.51 15.14
N ARG A 427 23.42 9.50 15.94
CA ARG A 427 23.51 9.56 17.40
C ARG A 427 24.52 8.57 17.95
N VAL A 428 25.20 9.00 19.01
CA VAL A 428 26.06 8.16 19.85
C VAL A 428 25.73 8.42 21.30
N ASP A 429 25.30 7.39 22.00
CA ASP A 429 24.95 7.40 23.42
C ASP A 429 25.89 6.47 24.19
N ILE A 430 26.45 6.97 25.29
CA ILE A 430 27.28 6.18 26.20
C ILE A 430 26.76 6.24 27.64
N ASN A 431 26.70 5.08 28.29
CA ASN A 431 26.30 4.94 29.69
C ASN A 431 27.49 4.55 30.61
N ARG A 432 27.45 5.01 31.87
CA ARG A 432 28.32 4.62 32.98
C ARG A 432 27.69 3.51 33.82
N GLU A 433 28.48 2.52 34.25
CA GLU A 433 27.99 1.49 35.17
C GLU A 433 27.93 1.98 36.64
N LYS A 434 28.63 3.08 37.01
CA LYS A 434 28.52 3.81 38.30
C LYS A 434 29.02 5.26 38.18
N GLY A 435 28.25 6.23 38.70
CA GLY A 435 28.64 7.65 38.80
C GLY A 435 29.54 7.99 40.00
N PRO A 436 30.03 9.24 40.11
CA PRO A 436 30.73 9.73 41.31
C PRO A 436 29.83 9.62 42.56
N PRO A 437 30.42 9.68 43.79
CA PRO A 437 29.68 9.52 45.05
C PRO A 437 28.47 10.45 45.24
N SER A 438 28.35 11.49 44.42
CA SER A 438 27.26 12.46 44.39
C SER A 438 25.94 11.95 43.78
N GLY A 439 25.86 10.69 43.33
CA GLY A 439 24.59 9.99 43.09
C GLY A 439 23.76 10.41 41.86
N ARG A 440 24.31 11.18 40.92
CA ARG A 440 23.68 11.41 39.59
C ARG A 440 24.45 10.67 38.50
N GLU A 441 23.76 9.76 37.82
CA GLU A 441 24.22 9.21 36.53
C GLU A 441 24.34 10.38 35.53
N ARG A 442 25.47 10.47 34.84
CA ARG A 442 25.69 11.46 33.77
C ARG A 442 25.72 10.69 32.46
N HIS A 443 24.64 10.80 31.70
CA HIS A 443 24.53 10.28 30.33
C HIS A 443 25.26 11.24 29.40
N THR A 444 25.96 10.71 28.41
CA THR A 444 26.73 11.51 27.44
C THR A 444 26.23 11.12 26.06
N VAL A 445 25.51 12.03 25.42
CA VAL A 445 24.92 11.83 24.08
C VAL A 445 25.47 12.88 23.13
N ALA A 446 25.94 12.44 21.97
CA ALA A 446 26.23 13.30 20.84
C ALA A 446 25.17 13.08 19.75
N THR A 447 24.59 14.17 19.23
CA THR A 447 23.69 14.16 18.07
C THR A 447 24.33 15.00 16.97
N LEU A 448 24.49 14.41 15.80
CA LEU A 448 25.04 15.05 14.60
C LEU A 448 23.93 15.16 13.56
N GLU A 449 23.56 16.36 13.17
CA GLU A 449 22.64 16.59 12.05
C GLU A 449 23.43 16.61 10.73
N LEU A 450 23.12 15.68 9.83
CA LEU A 450 23.87 15.46 8.59
C LEU A 450 22.93 15.39 7.40
N THR A 451 23.19 16.20 6.37
CA THR A 451 22.43 16.17 5.12
C THR A 451 23.11 15.23 4.11
N CYS A 452 22.49 14.10 3.83
CA CYS A 452 22.91 13.13 2.83
C CYS A 452 22.32 13.48 1.45
N GLY A 453 22.90 14.48 0.78
CA GLY A 453 22.43 15.00 -0.51
C GLY A 453 23.22 14.50 -1.74
N ALA A 454 23.38 15.34 -2.77
CA ALA A 454 24.17 15.02 -3.95
C ALA A 454 25.68 15.27 -3.78
N ALA A 455 26.06 16.09 -2.80
CA ALA A 455 27.44 16.45 -2.50
C ALA A 455 27.89 15.85 -1.16
N PRO A 456 29.20 15.63 -0.94
CA PRO A 456 29.74 15.25 0.36
C PRO A 456 29.43 16.29 1.45
N ALA A 457 29.30 15.82 2.69
CA ALA A 457 29.07 16.66 3.87
C ALA A 457 29.83 16.12 5.09
N GLU A 458 30.19 17.00 6.01
CA GLU A 458 30.88 16.61 7.25
C GLU A 458 30.38 17.48 8.41
N VAL A 459 30.16 16.85 9.56
CA VAL A 459 29.75 17.53 10.79
C VAL A 459 30.47 16.94 11.99
N SER A 460 30.66 17.75 13.03
CA SER A 460 31.29 17.34 14.29
C SER A 460 30.53 17.90 15.49
N ALA A 461 30.56 17.18 16.61
CA ALA A 461 30.01 17.62 17.89
C ALA A 461 31.14 18.03 18.84
N ASP A 462 30.82 18.90 19.79
CA ASP A 462 31.76 19.34 20.82
C ASP A 462 32.22 18.18 21.71
N ASP A 463 33.46 18.26 22.16
CA ASP A 463 34.05 17.27 23.05
C ASP A 463 33.31 17.23 24.40
N GLN A 464 32.92 16.03 24.79
CA GLN A 464 32.41 15.73 26.11
C GLN A 464 33.47 14.98 26.92
N PRO A 465 33.37 14.93 28.27
CA PRO A 465 34.43 14.37 29.12
C PRO A 465 34.90 12.96 28.72
N GLU A 466 33.99 12.11 28.22
CA GLU A 466 34.23 10.69 27.93
C GLU A 466 33.93 10.30 26.48
N LEU A 467 33.41 11.24 25.69
CA LEU A 467 33.10 11.07 24.28
C LEU A 467 33.64 12.28 23.54
N ARG A 468 34.73 12.09 22.80
CA ARG A 468 35.46 13.15 22.10
C ARG A 468 35.54 12.87 20.61
N ALA A 469 35.92 13.90 19.85
CA ALA A 469 36.17 13.83 18.42
C ALA A 469 35.02 13.16 17.63
N VAL A 470 33.77 13.43 18.04
CA VAL A 470 32.58 12.86 17.41
C VAL A 470 32.33 13.59 16.11
N SER A 471 32.40 12.88 14.99
CA SER A 471 32.21 13.42 13.65
C SER A 471 31.48 12.43 12.75
N ALA A 472 30.72 12.94 11.79
CA ALA A 472 30.09 12.16 10.74
C ALA A 472 30.40 12.76 9.37
N THR A 473 30.90 11.93 8.47
CA THR A 473 31.26 12.32 7.10
C THR A 473 30.40 11.53 6.11
N TYR A 474 29.62 12.22 5.30
CA TYR A 474 28.90 11.68 4.15
C TYR A 474 29.72 11.90 2.88
N GLY A 475 30.04 10.83 2.15
CA GLY A 475 30.82 10.95 0.91
C GLY A 475 31.20 9.61 0.30
N PRO A 476 31.92 9.62 -0.84
CA PRO A 476 32.44 8.40 -1.44
C PRO A 476 33.40 7.71 -0.47
N ARG A 477 33.40 6.38 -0.50
CA ARG A 477 34.34 5.56 0.29
C ARG A 477 35.79 6.07 0.10
N GLN A 478 36.38 6.59 1.17
CA GLN A 478 37.80 6.96 1.22
C GLN A 478 38.70 5.73 1.32
#